data_AF-C7Z1Y2-F1
#
_entry.id   AF-C7Z1Y2-F1
#
_cell.length_a   1.000
_cell.length_b   1.000
_cell.length_c   1.000
_cell.angle_alpha   90.00
_cell.angle_beta   90.00
_cell.angle_gamma   90.00
#
_symmetry.space_group_name_H-M   'P 1'
#
loop_
_entity.id
_entity.type
_entity.pdbx_description
1 polymer ?
#
loop_
_entity_poly.entity_id
_entity_poly.type
_entity_poly.pdbx_seq_one_letter_code
_entity_poly.pdbx_strand_id
1 'polypeptide(L)'
;MGKAKSQSSPPRGKKRGRSKVKDEPERPPPALRSNPKGRTFIITRQDAMRRAGGLENRLGDDAYNQMELATGMRRWLSKPVIMVLTEGMKKKVFDWCQQYDPSWLGVLFEAKGNTQLTYEYTAEEEHPILPEHLFQALRALVMELPSDRDAYKRLWPFIQLVTTHSQRIFLMEELEENRPEFAYKLDGQGIVGTFDGSSSVRGG
;
A
#
# COMPACT_ATOMS: atom_id res chain seq x y z
N MET A 1 -75.03 -28.37 27.17
CA MET A 1 -76.09 -28.08 26.17
C MET A 1 -75.45 -27.37 24.97
N GLY A 2 -75.74 -27.82 23.74
CA GLY A 2 -75.75 -26.96 22.51
C GLY A 2 -74.46 -26.67 21.74
N LYS A 3 -74.26 -27.40 20.61
CA LYS A 3 -73.95 -26.98 19.19
C LYS A 3 -73.44 -25.52 18.94
N ALA A 4 -72.62 -25.15 17.94
CA ALA A 4 -72.22 -25.72 16.65
C ALA A 4 -71.04 -24.94 16.00
N LYS A 5 -70.46 -25.56 14.95
CA LYS A 5 -69.45 -25.10 13.96
C LYS A 5 -69.75 -23.73 13.30
N SER A 6 -68.71 -23.06 12.77
CA SER A 6 -68.56 -22.72 11.32
C SER A 6 -67.23 -22.03 10.97
N GLN A 7 -66.72 -22.36 9.78
CA GLN A 7 -65.45 -21.96 9.15
C GLN A 7 -65.53 -20.55 8.50
N SER A 8 -64.40 -19.85 8.36
CA SER A 8 -64.05 -19.07 7.15
C SER A 8 -62.62 -18.51 7.21
N SER A 9 -61.83 -18.73 6.16
CA SER A 9 -60.63 -17.95 5.78
C SER A 9 -60.85 -17.44 4.34
N PRO A 10 -59.99 -16.55 3.78
CA PRO A 10 -59.61 -15.18 4.16
C PRO A 10 -59.99 -14.17 3.02
N PRO A 11 -59.60 -12.88 3.06
CA PRO A 11 -58.62 -12.46 2.04
C PRO A 11 -57.60 -11.38 2.45
N ARG A 12 -56.53 -11.32 1.64
CA ARG A 12 -55.41 -10.38 1.56
C ARG A 12 -55.78 -8.90 1.77
N GLY A 13 -55.02 -8.21 2.62
CA GLY A 13 -54.91 -6.75 2.67
C GLY A 13 -53.60 -6.29 3.32
N LYS A 14 -52.79 -5.54 2.57
CA LYS A 14 -51.46 -5.02 2.94
C LYS A 14 -51.54 -4.01 4.11
N LYS A 15 -50.60 -4.09 5.07
CA LYS A 15 -49.58 -3.07 5.41
C LYS A 15 -49.15 -3.14 6.89
N ARG A 16 -47.84 -2.91 7.08
CA ARG A 16 -47.10 -2.53 8.30
C ARG A 16 -46.76 -3.64 9.29
N GLY A 17 -45.87 -4.53 8.84
CA GLY A 17 -44.91 -5.19 9.71
C GLY A 17 -43.87 -4.18 10.17
N ARG A 18 -43.97 -3.83 11.45
CA ARG A 18 -43.05 -3.03 12.26
C ARG A 18 -41.65 -3.65 12.23
N SER A 19 -40.64 -2.81 11.97
CA SER A 19 -39.21 -3.09 11.98
C SER A 19 -38.81 -4.00 13.14
N LYS A 20 -38.08 -5.06 12.83
CA LYS A 20 -37.23 -5.76 13.81
C LYS A 20 -35.99 -6.29 13.07
N VAL A 21 -35.17 -5.37 12.60
CA VAL A 21 -33.76 -5.64 12.36
C VAL A 21 -33.21 -5.92 13.75
N LYS A 22 -32.86 -7.19 14.01
CA LYS A 22 -32.00 -7.51 15.15
C LYS A 22 -30.69 -6.79 14.85
N ASP A 23 -30.30 -5.87 15.72
CA ASP A 23 -28.92 -5.43 15.86
C ASP A 23 -28.06 -6.66 16.13
N GLU A 24 -27.60 -7.29 15.05
CA GLU A 24 -26.42 -8.12 15.06
C GLU A 24 -25.26 -7.14 15.27
N PRO A 25 -24.50 -7.23 16.37
CA PRO A 25 -23.40 -6.31 16.60
C PRO A 25 -22.46 -6.46 15.41
N GLU A 26 -22.38 -5.40 14.61
CA GLU A 26 -21.48 -5.25 13.48
C GLU A 26 -20.13 -5.80 13.91
N ARG A 27 -19.76 -6.94 13.33
CA ARG A 27 -18.46 -7.54 13.58
C ARG A 27 -17.45 -6.45 13.23
N PRO A 28 -16.64 -5.97 14.18
CA PRO A 28 -15.76 -4.85 13.91
C PRO A 28 -14.81 -5.21 12.77
N PRO A 29 -14.51 -4.26 11.87
CA PRO A 29 -13.58 -4.48 10.77
C PRO A 29 -12.23 -4.98 11.33
N PRO A 30 -11.46 -5.78 10.55
CA PRO A 30 -10.22 -6.41 11.00
C PRO A 30 -9.20 -5.47 11.68
N ALA A 31 -9.33 -4.15 11.48
CA ALA A 31 -8.57 -3.09 12.12
C ALA A 31 -8.69 -3.01 13.66
N LEU A 32 -9.74 -3.59 14.28
CA LEU A 32 -9.88 -3.64 15.75
C LEU A 32 -9.30 -4.92 16.37
N ARG A 33 -8.66 -5.80 15.58
CA ARG A 33 -7.82 -6.85 16.15
C ARG A 33 -6.52 -6.18 16.60
N SER A 34 -6.52 -5.68 17.83
CA SER A 34 -5.32 -5.40 18.61
C SER A 34 -4.57 -6.71 18.86
N ASN A 35 -3.95 -7.24 17.82
CA ASN A 35 -2.86 -8.18 17.97
C ASN A 35 -1.59 -7.37 17.65
N PRO A 36 -0.78 -6.99 18.65
CA PRO A 36 0.48 -6.28 18.46
C PRO A 36 1.57 -7.20 17.89
N LYS A 37 1.18 -8.24 17.13
CA LYS A 37 2.12 -8.99 16.32
C LYS A 37 2.30 -8.17 15.07
N GLY A 38 3.32 -7.30 15.08
CA GLY A 38 3.72 -6.51 13.93
C GLY A 38 3.59 -7.35 12.67
N ARG A 39 2.82 -6.86 11.69
CA ARG A 39 2.66 -7.55 10.42
C ARG A 39 4.07 -7.78 9.85
N THR A 40 4.35 -9.02 9.46
CA THR A 40 5.59 -9.36 8.77
C THR A 40 5.42 -9.08 7.29
N PHE A 41 6.43 -8.44 6.71
CA PHE A 41 6.50 -8.07 5.31
C PHE A 41 7.77 -8.67 4.73
N ILE A 42 7.76 -8.94 3.42
CA ILE A 42 8.94 -9.39 2.71
C ILE A 42 9.30 -8.33 1.68
N ILE A 43 10.54 -7.86 1.68
CA ILE A 43 11.08 -7.02 0.61
C ILE A 43 12.02 -7.84 -0.25
N THR A 44 11.88 -7.74 -1.56
CA THR A 44 12.86 -8.28 -2.51
C THR A 44 13.87 -7.22 -2.92
N ARG A 45 15.04 -7.64 -3.41
CA ARG A 45 16.00 -6.73 -4.04
C ARG A 45 15.36 -5.89 -5.15
N GLN A 46 14.50 -6.50 -5.97
CA GLN A 46 13.83 -5.78 -7.05
C GLN A 46 12.91 -4.68 -6.50
N ASP A 47 12.18 -4.95 -5.42
CA ASP A 47 11.35 -3.94 -4.76
C ASP A 47 12.20 -2.83 -4.15
N ALA A 48 13.31 -3.18 -3.49
CA ALA A 48 14.24 -2.21 -2.94
C ALA A 48 14.79 -1.27 -4.03
N MET A 49 15.19 -1.81 -5.19
CA MET A 49 15.66 -0.98 -6.31
C MET A 49 14.53 -0.20 -6.96
N ARG A 50 13.32 -0.77 -7.08
CA ARG A 50 12.15 -0.02 -7.57
C ARG A 50 11.84 1.18 -6.68
N ARG A 51 11.96 1.03 -5.35
CA ARG A 51 11.79 2.12 -4.37
C ARG A 51 12.88 3.21 -4.50
N ALA A 52 14.05 2.89 -5.04
CA ALA A 52 15.13 3.84 -5.23
C ALA A 52 14.79 4.92 -6.28
N GLY A 53 13.89 4.63 -7.22
CA GLY A 53 13.42 5.62 -8.21
C GLY A 53 14.55 6.27 -9.00
N GLY A 54 15.60 5.52 -9.36
CA GLY A 54 16.76 6.02 -10.10
C GLY A 54 17.83 6.69 -9.23
N LEU A 55 17.76 6.62 -7.90
CA LEU A 55 18.84 7.07 -7.01
C LEU A 55 20.12 6.25 -7.22
N GLU A 56 20.00 4.98 -7.58
CA GLU A 56 21.12 4.05 -7.81
C GLU A 56 22.05 4.48 -8.95
N ASN A 57 21.51 5.23 -9.91
CA ASN A 57 22.24 5.74 -11.06
C ASN A 57 22.96 7.07 -10.75
N ARG A 58 22.54 7.76 -9.69
CA ARG A 58 23.04 9.10 -9.31
C ARG A 58 24.05 9.04 -8.14
N LEU A 59 23.96 8.00 -7.32
CA LEU A 59 24.85 7.79 -6.19
C LEU A 59 26.30 7.54 -6.63
N GLY A 60 27.19 8.39 -6.13
CA GLY A 60 28.62 8.35 -6.43
C GLY A 60 28.97 8.80 -7.84
N ASP A 61 28.04 9.47 -8.53
CA ASP A 61 28.29 10.13 -9.81
C ASP A 61 28.53 11.63 -9.59
N ASP A 62 29.73 12.08 -9.94
CA ASP A 62 30.19 13.47 -9.77
C ASP A 62 29.38 14.47 -10.61
N ALA A 63 28.62 14.01 -11.61
CA ALA A 63 27.70 14.85 -12.39
C ALA A 63 26.47 15.32 -11.58
N TYR A 64 26.19 14.70 -10.43
CA TYR A 64 25.05 15.02 -9.59
C TYR A 64 25.48 15.63 -8.25
N ASN A 65 24.71 16.63 -7.78
CA ASN A 65 24.89 17.17 -6.44
C ASN A 65 24.49 16.12 -5.39
N GLN A 66 25.49 15.46 -4.80
CA GLN A 66 25.28 14.38 -3.84
C GLN A 66 24.53 14.83 -2.57
N MET A 67 24.65 16.11 -2.19
CA MET A 67 23.92 16.67 -1.05
C MET A 67 22.41 16.77 -1.32
N GLU A 68 22.00 17.08 -2.55
CA GLU A 68 20.57 17.16 -2.93
C GLU A 68 19.88 15.80 -2.92
N LEU A 69 20.65 14.70 -3.03
CA LEU A 69 20.12 13.35 -2.93
C LEU A 69 19.67 12.99 -1.50
N ALA A 70 20.05 13.75 -0.48
CA ALA A 70 19.81 13.41 0.93
C ALA A 70 18.33 13.15 1.25
N THR A 71 17.42 13.93 0.68
CA THR A 71 15.97 13.72 0.89
C THR A 71 15.50 12.40 0.27
N GLY A 72 15.99 12.06 -0.92
CA GLY A 72 15.69 10.78 -1.57
C GLY A 72 16.29 9.60 -0.80
N MET A 73 17.55 9.75 -0.36
CA MET A 73 18.26 8.75 0.43
C MET A 73 17.56 8.45 1.75
N ARG A 74 17.14 9.47 2.50
CA ARG A 74 16.40 9.27 3.77
C ARG A 74 15.06 8.57 3.59
N ARG A 75 14.43 8.74 2.43
CA ARG A 75 13.16 8.06 2.10
C ARG A 75 13.37 6.62 1.63
N TRP A 76 14.49 6.37 0.97
CA TRP A 76 14.80 5.07 0.38
C TRP A 76 15.45 4.13 1.40
N LEU A 77 16.39 4.63 2.20
CA LEU A 77 17.16 3.82 3.13
C LEU A 77 16.30 3.35 4.30
N SER A 78 16.34 2.04 4.51
CA SER A 78 15.84 1.35 5.68
C SER A 78 16.66 0.08 5.87
N LYS A 79 16.64 -0.49 7.07
CA LYS A 79 17.31 -1.77 7.33
C LYS A 79 16.88 -2.87 6.35
N PRO A 80 15.57 -3.09 6.09
CA PRO A 80 15.11 -4.06 5.09
C PRO A 80 15.69 -3.82 3.69
N VAL A 81 15.76 -2.56 3.25
CA VAL A 81 16.34 -2.20 1.95
C VAL A 81 17.83 -2.57 1.92
N ILE A 82 18.60 -2.14 2.91
CA ILE A 82 20.06 -2.38 2.98
C ILE A 82 20.38 -3.88 2.95
N MET A 83 19.58 -4.71 3.63
CA MET A 83 19.80 -6.16 3.72
C MET A 83 19.70 -6.89 2.38
N VAL A 84 18.92 -6.37 1.43
CA VAL A 84 18.70 -7.03 0.11
C VAL A 84 19.51 -6.41 -1.03
N LEU A 85 20.22 -5.29 -0.79
CA LEU A 85 21.07 -4.65 -1.79
C LEU A 85 22.21 -5.56 -2.24
N THR A 86 22.69 -5.36 -3.47
CA THR A 86 23.94 -5.99 -3.93
C THR A 86 25.14 -5.37 -3.21
N GLU A 87 26.25 -6.11 -3.09
CA GLU A 87 27.48 -5.58 -2.49
C GLU A 87 27.97 -4.29 -3.18
N GLY A 88 27.87 -4.22 -4.51
CA GLY A 88 28.20 -3.01 -5.26
C GLY A 88 27.33 -1.81 -4.87
N MET A 89 26.03 -2.03 -4.65
CA MET A 89 25.12 -0.96 -4.22
C MET A 89 25.33 -0.59 -2.76
N LYS A 90 25.57 -1.56 -1.86
CA LYS A 90 25.92 -1.28 -0.46
C LYS A 90 27.18 -0.44 -0.35
N LYS A 91 28.19 -0.71 -1.19
CA LYS A 91 29.40 0.11 -1.26
C LYS A 91 29.09 1.57 -1.63
N LYS A 92 28.31 1.79 -2.70
CA LYS A 92 27.88 3.15 -3.08
C LYS A 92 27.12 3.86 -1.96
N VAL A 93 26.19 3.14 -1.31
CA VAL A 93 25.43 3.68 -0.17
C VAL A 93 26.37 3.99 1.00
N PHE A 94 27.34 3.12 1.28
CA PHE A 94 28.34 3.31 2.32
C PHE A 94 29.17 4.57 2.09
N ASP A 95 29.71 4.73 0.88
CA ASP A 95 30.55 5.89 0.53
C ASP A 95 29.77 7.21 0.67
N TRP A 96 28.47 7.21 0.31
CA TRP A 96 27.58 8.35 0.50
C TRP A 96 27.25 8.59 1.98
N CYS A 97 26.86 7.55 2.72
CA CYS A 97 26.52 7.64 4.14
C CYS A 97 27.70 8.11 5.00
N GLN A 98 28.92 7.72 4.66
CA GLN A 98 30.13 8.17 5.35
C GLN A 98 30.27 9.70 5.33
N GLN A 99 29.78 10.35 4.28
CA GLN A 99 29.90 11.81 4.10
C GLN A 99 28.66 12.57 4.59
N TYR A 100 27.46 12.03 4.33
CA TYR A 100 26.21 12.80 4.48
C TYR A 100 25.23 12.26 5.51
N ASP A 101 25.28 10.97 5.85
CA ASP A 101 24.39 10.35 6.84
C ASP A 101 25.02 9.11 7.52
N PRO A 102 25.89 9.32 8.52
CA PRO A 102 26.62 8.23 9.17
C PRO A 102 25.75 7.28 9.99
N SER A 103 24.48 7.62 10.22
CA SER A 103 23.56 6.82 11.06
C SER A 103 23.34 5.40 10.53
N TRP A 104 23.47 5.20 9.21
CA TRP A 104 23.28 3.92 8.54
C TRP A 104 24.53 3.04 8.50
N LEU A 105 25.70 3.54 8.90
CA LEU A 105 26.96 2.79 8.79
C LEU A 105 26.92 1.49 9.61
N GLY A 106 26.30 1.50 10.80
CA GLY A 106 26.13 0.30 11.61
C GLY A 106 25.35 -0.80 10.89
N VAL A 107 24.23 -0.44 10.26
CA VAL A 107 23.39 -1.37 9.49
C VAL A 107 24.12 -1.89 8.24
N LEU A 108 24.92 -1.03 7.58
CA LEU A 108 25.74 -1.45 6.43
C LEU A 108 26.84 -2.43 6.84
N PHE A 109 27.43 -2.28 8.03
CA PHE A 109 28.37 -3.25 8.56
C PHE A 109 27.69 -4.58 8.91
N GLU A 110 26.49 -4.55 9.52
CA GLU A 110 25.67 -5.75 9.75
C GLU A 110 25.35 -6.49 8.43
N ALA A 111 25.03 -5.72 7.38
CA ALA A 111 24.66 -6.27 6.08
C ALA A 111 25.85 -6.73 5.23
N LYS A 112 27.10 -6.50 5.66
CA LYS A 112 28.30 -6.81 4.87
C LYS A 112 28.39 -8.31 4.58
N GLY A 113 28.53 -8.67 3.30
CA GLY A 113 28.58 -10.08 2.87
C GLY A 113 27.21 -10.77 2.84
N ASN A 114 26.13 -10.08 3.21
CA ASN A 114 24.78 -10.60 3.03
C ASN A 114 24.38 -10.57 1.55
N THR A 115 24.13 -11.71 0.94
CA THR A 115 23.73 -11.82 -0.48
C THR A 115 22.25 -12.15 -0.67
N GLN A 116 21.46 -12.07 0.41
CA GLN A 116 20.03 -12.35 0.39
C GLN A 116 19.30 -11.58 -0.72
N LEU A 117 18.39 -12.28 -1.38
CA LEU A 117 17.50 -11.70 -2.39
C LEU A 117 16.23 -11.11 -1.77
N THR A 118 15.90 -11.56 -0.56
CA THR A 118 14.69 -11.21 0.16
C THR A 118 14.99 -11.03 1.65
N TYR A 119 14.28 -10.13 2.32
CA TYR A 119 14.38 -9.92 3.76
C TYR A 119 12.98 -9.80 4.36
N GLU A 120 12.72 -10.57 5.42
CA GLU A 120 11.48 -10.50 6.18
C GLU A 120 11.65 -9.50 7.33
N TYR A 121 10.69 -8.59 7.50
CA TYR A 121 10.75 -7.51 8.48
C TYR A 121 9.37 -7.18 9.03
N THR A 122 9.31 -6.57 10.21
CA THR A 122 8.06 -6.03 10.76
C THR A 122 7.93 -4.54 10.42
N ALA A 123 6.71 -4.05 10.18
CA ALA A 123 6.48 -2.63 9.85
C ALA A 123 7.04 -1.63 10.89
N GLU A 124 7.27 -2.06 12.12
CA GLU A 124 7.89 -1.26 13.19
C GLU A 124 9.33 -0.84 12.84
N GLU A 125 9.99 -1.56 11.92
CA GLU A 125 11.35 -1.24 11.44
C GLU A 125 11.38 -0.14 10.35
N GLU A 126 10.23 0.28 9.81
CA GLU A 126 10.15 1.42 8.87
C GLU A 126 9.93 2.73 9.63
N HIS A 127 10.83 3.70 9.45
CA HIS A 127 10.58 5.06 9.95
C HIS A 127 9.33 5.65 9.28
N PRO A 128 8.38 6.23 10.04
CA PRO A 128 7.16 6.78 9.46
C PRO A 128 7.48 8.02 8.62
N ILE A 129 7.23 7.95 7.31
CA ILE A 129 7.21 9.12 6.42
C ILE A 129 5.96 9.96 6.71
N LEU A 130 4.84 9.28 7.02
CA LEU A 130 3.61 9.89 7.52
C LEU A 130 3.31 9.40 8.95
N PRO A 131 3.14 10.32 9.92
CA PRO A 131 2.53 10.00 11.21
C PRO A 131 1.17 9.30 11.04
N GLU A 132 0.83 8.40 11.98
CA GLU A 132 -0.36 7.55 11.89
C GLU A 132 -1.66 8.32 11.66
N HIS A 133 -1.86 9.44 12.35
CA HIS A 133 -3.07 10.26 12.19
C HIS A 133 -3.21 10.84 10.77
N LEU A 134 -2.10 11.20 10.13
CA LEU A 134 -2.09 11.68 8.75
C LEU A 134 -2.25 10.52 7.75
N PHE A 135 -1.75 9.32 8.08
CA PHE A 135 -1.98 8.12 7.28
C PHE A 135 -3.44 7.71 7.28
N GLN A 136 -4.11 7.74 8.43
CA GLN A 136 -5.54 7.47 8.51
C GLN A 136 -6.37 8.50 7.73
N ALA A 137 -5.97 9.78 7.74
CA ALA A 137 -6.61 10.80 6.92
C ALA A 137 -6.42 10.55 5.41
N LEU A 138 -5.21 10.19 4.99
CA LEU A 138 -4.92 9.84 3.59
C LEU A 138 -5.72 8.60 3.14
N ARG A 139 -5.79 7.58 3.99
CA ARG A 139 -6.60 6.37 3.77
C ARG A 139 -8.06 6.70 3.56
N ALA A 140 -8.65 7.53 4.45
CA ALA A 140 -10.03 7.95 4.31
C ALA A 140 -10.28 8.68 2.98
N LEU A 141 -9.39 9.63 2.63
CA LEU A 141 -9.44 10.35 1.35
C LEU A 141 -9.40 9.38 0.15
N VAL A 142 -8.50 8.40 0.20
CA VAL A 142 -8.33 7.37 -0.83
C VAL A 142 -9.60 6.54 -1.00
N MET A 143 -10.24 6.17 0.10
CA MET A 143 -11.49 5.39 0.06
C MET A 143 -12.67 6.21 -0.44
N GLU A 144 -12.70 7.51 -0.16
CA GLU A 144 -13.75 8.45 -0.59
C GLU A 144 -13.57 8.96 -2.03
N LEU A 145 -12.46 8.66 -2.70
CA LEU A 145 -12.24 9.13 -4.07
C LEU A 145 -13.39 8.69 -5.00
N PRO A 146 -13.81 9.53 -5.96
CA PRO A 146 -14.73 9.09 -7.00
C PRO A 146 -14.16 7.86 -7.71
N SER A 147 -15.01 7.01 -8.29
CA SER A 147 -14.55 5.85 -9.08
C SER A 147 -13.83 6.23 -10.40
N ASP A 148 -13.35 7.47 -10.50
CA ASP A 148 -12.51 7.97 -11.56
C ASP A 148 -11.08 7.43 -11.41
N ARG A 149 -10.71 6.55 -12.34
CA ARG A 149 -9.38 5.96 -12.43
C ARG A 149 -8.28 7.01 -12.59
N ASP A 150 -8.56 8.15 -13.20
CA ASP A 150 -7.56 9.19 -13.41
C ASP A 150 -7.31 9.99 -12.14
N ALA A 151 -8.30 10.16 -11.26
CA ALA A 151 -8.08 10.70 -9.92
C ALA A 151 -7.12 9.82 -9.11
N TYR A 152 -7.31 8.50 -9.18
CA TYR A 152 -6.46 7.53 -8.50
C TYR A 152 -5.02 7.55 -9.04
N LYS A 153 -4.85 7.55 -10.37
CA LYS A 153 -3.53 7.66 -11.01
C LYS A 153 -2.80 8.95 -10.66
N ARG A 154 -3.51 10.07 -10.48
CA ARG A 154 -2.92 11.35 -10.09
C ARG A 154 -2.52 11.38 -8.61
N LEU A 155 -3.31 10.74 -7.75
CA LEU A 155 -3.03 10.69 -6.31
C LEU A 155 -1.94 9.68 -5.97
N TRP A 156 -1.81 8.59 -6.73
CA TRP A 156 -0.88 7.51 -6.39
C TRP A 156 0.59 7.93 -6.29
N PRO A 157 1.15 8.75 -7.19
CA PRO A 157 2.51 9.29 -7.03
C PRO A 157 2.69 10.07 -5.72
N PHE A 158 1.66 10.81 -5.29
CA PHE A 158 1.66 11.50 -4.00
C PHE A 158 1.61 10.51 -2.84
N ILE A 159 0.75 9.50 -2.88
CA ILE A 159 0.72 8.43 -1.87
C ILE A 159 2.09 7.77 -1.76
N GLN A 160 2.72 7.41 -2.89
CA GLN A 160 4.08 6.86 -2.91
C GLN A 160 5.12 7.77 -2.28
N LEU A 161 4.97 9.08 -2.46
CA LEU A 161 5.87 10.08 -1.91
C LEU A 161 5.77 10.19 -0.38
N VAL A 162 4.55 10.07 0.16
CA VAL A 162 4.26 10.44 1.55
C VAL A 162 4.04 9.25 2.47
N THR A 163 3.92 8.03 1.96
CA THR A 163 3.70 6.83 2.77
C THR A 163 4.92 5.93 2.85
N THR A 164 5.02 5.13 3.90
CA THR A 164 5.96 4.00 3.96
C THR A 164 5.49 2.86 3.04
N HIS A 165 6.32 1.85 2.82
CA HIS A 165 5.88 0.70 2.03
C HIS A 165 4.83 -0.12 2.77
N SER A 166 4.99 -0.29 4.08
CA SER A 166 4.01 -0.97 4.93
C SER A 166 2.64 -0.29 4.84
N GLN A 167 2.63 1.05 4.90
CA GLN A 167 1.44 1.88 4.71
C GLN A 167 0.84 1.73 3.31
N ARG A 168 1.66 1.63 2.25
CA ARG A 168 1.17 1.36 0.89
C ARG A 168 0.59 -0.04 0.75
N ILE A 169 1.24 -1.06 1.29
CA ILE A 169 0.70 -2.43 1.24
C ILE A 169 -0.65 -2.44 1.94
N PHE A 170 -0.74 -1.85 3.13
CA PHE A 170 -2.01 -1.72 3.85
C PHE A 170 -3.10 -1.07 2.99
N LEU A 171 -2.79 0.07 2.34
CA LEU A 171 -3.73 0.74 1.44
C LEU A 171 -4.11 -0.15 0.25
N MET A 172 -3.17 -0.86 -0.36
CA MET A 172 -3.42 -1.74 -1.50
C MET A 172 -4.30 -2.93 -1.15
N GLU A 173 -4.02 -3.61 -0.04
CA GLU A 173 -4.85 -4.71 0.48
C GLU A 173 -6.28 -4.23 0.75
N GLU A 174 -6.41 -3.05 1.34
CA GLU A 174 -7.71 -2.49 1.67
C GLU A 174 -8.49 -2.04 0.43
N LEU A 175 -7.81 -1.52 -0.59
CA LEU A 175 -8.41 -1.25 -1.89
C LEU A 175 -8.82 -2.53 -2.60
N GLU A 176 -8.05 -3.61 -2.48
CA GLU A 176 -8.43 -4.90 -3.04
C GLU A 176 -9.72 -5.43 -2.42
N GLU A 177 -9.87 -5.29 -1.11
CA GLU A 177 -11.05 -5.74 -0.39
C GLU A 177 -12.27 -4.85 -0.65
N ASN A 178 -12.10 -3.53 -0.68
CA ASN A 178 -13.22 -2.59 -0.70
C ASN A 178 -13.49 -1.96 -2.07
N ARG A 179 -12.47 -1.86 -2.94
CA ARG A 179 -12.52 -1.17 -4.25
C ARG A 179 -11.61 -1.86 -5.30
N PRO A 180 -11.90 -3.12 -5.65
CA PRO A 180 -11.02 -3.96 -6.48
C PRO A 180 -10.73 -3.37 -7.87
N GLU A 181 -11.55 -2.44 -8.35
CA GLU A 181 -11.32 -1.69 -9.58
C GLU A 181 -10.02 -0.84 -9.57
N PHE A 182 -9.46 -0.54 -8.39
CA PHE A 182 -8.21 0.21 -8.20
C PHE A 182 -7.02 -0.64 -7.75
N ALA A 183 -7.25 -1.85 -7.23
CA ALA A 183 -6.23 -2.67 -6.56
C ALA A 183 -5.14 -3.23 -7.48
N TYR A 184 -5.42 -3.38 -8.79
CA TYR A 184 -4.52 -4.07 -9.72
C TYR A 184 -3.98 -3.21 -10.88
N LYS A 185 -4.26 -1.91 -10.88
CA LYS A 185 -4.04 -1.03 -12.05
C LYS A 185 -2.94 0.00 -11.90
N LEU A 186 -2.06 -0.19 -10.93
CA LEU A 186 -0.90 0.66 -10.65
C LEU A 186 0.37 -0.13 -10.97
N ASP A 187 0.54 -0.48 -12.25
CA ASP A 187 1.77 -1.08 -12.74
C ASP A 187 2.97 -0.22 -12.33
N GLY A 188 3.97 -0.86 -11.74
CA GLY A 188 5.09 -0.24 -11.03
C GLY A 188 6.12 0.49 -11.91
N GLN A 189 5.68 1.08 -13.02
CA GLN A 189 6.44 1.96 -13.91
C GLN A 189 5.52 3.10 -14.33
N GLY A 190 6.06 4.30 -14.53
CA GLY A 190 5.29 5.45 -15.00
C GLY A 190 4.35 5.11 -16.17
N ILE A 191 3.25 5.84 -16.26
CA ILE A 191 2.21 5.70 -17.27
C ILE A 191 2.83 5.62 -18.68
N VAL A 192 2.78 4.43 -19.28
CA VAL A 192 2.82 4.16 -20.73
C VAL A 192 1.90 2.94 -20.91
N GLY A 193 0.67 3.10 -21.39
CA GLY A 193 0.29 3.34 -22.79
C GLY A 193 -0.13 1.99 -23.38
N THR A 194 -1.38 1.75 -23.73
CA THR A 194 -1.94 2.03 -25.06
C THR A 194 -3.41 1.62 -25.01
N PHE A 195 -4.33 2.49 -25.45
CA PHE A 195 -5.62 1.98 -25.92
C PHE A 195 -5.59 2.13 -27.43
N ASP A 196 -5.38 0.98 -28.06
CA ASP A 196 -5.48 0.78 -29.48
C ASP A 196 -6.84 1.27 -29.95
N GLY A 197 -6.82 2.27 -30.83
CA GLY A 197 -7.97 2.61 -31.64
C GLY A 197 -8.17 1.46 -32.62
N SER A 198 -9.06 0.52 -32.27
CA SER A 198 -9.56 -0.47 -33.23
C SER A 198 -11.02 -0.73 -32.93
N SER A 199 -11.85 0.23 -33.35
CA SER A 199 -13.15 -0.08 -33.93
C SER A 199 -12.91 -1.04 -35.11
N SER A 200 -13.04 -2.34 -34.88
CA SER A 200 -13.24 -3.31 -35.96
C SER A 200 -14.53 -4.07 -35.70
N VAL A 201 -15.61 -3.45 -36.18
CA VAL A 201 -16.86 -4.13 -36.48
C VAL A 201 -16.57 -5.08 -37.64
N ARG A 202 -16.53 -6.39 -37.37
CA ARG A 202 -16.96 -7.44 -38.31
C ARG A 202 -18.30 -7.91 -37.75
N GLY A 203 -19.41 -7.90 -38.46
CA GLY A 203 -19.65 -8.14 -39.86
C GLY A 203 -20.83 -9.11 -39.87
N GLY A 204 -22.01 -8.59 -40.12
CA GLY A 204 -23.23 -9.33 -40.45
C GLY A 204 -23.51 -9.17 -41.93
#